data_AF-A0A7W1MQS9-F1
#
_entry.id   AF-A0A7W1MQS9-F1
#
_cell.length_a   1.000
_cell.length_b   1.000
_cell.length_c   1.000
_cell.angle_alpha   90.00
_cell.angle_beta   90.00
_cell.angle_gamma   90.00
#
_symmetry.space_group_name_H-M   'P 1'
#
loop_
_entity.id
_entity.type
_entity.pdbx_description
1 polymer ?
#
loop_
_entity_poly.entity_id
_entity_poly.type
_entity_poly.pdbx_seq_one_letter_code
_entity_poly.pdbx_strand_id
1 'polypeptide(L)'
;MEFYRAFPVDEKFGEAQQSAIDVPIVLAGGDHSMGEFNLRSAESLRKHGCANVTAEAIKNSGHFVAEEQPEIVAGLIERYASP
;
A
#
# COMPACT_ATOMS: atom_id res chain seq x y z
N MET A 1 -19.66 -0.74 10.08
CA MET A 1 -18.84 -0.18 11.17
C MET A 1 -17.92 -1.20 11.84
N GLU A 2 -18.01 -2.51 11.52
CA GLU A 2 -17.18 -3.53 12.17
C GLU A 2 -15.67 -3.37 11.92
N PHE A 3 -15.24 -2.86 10.75
CA PHE A 3 -13.82 -2.62 10.44
C PHE A 3 -13.09 -1.77 11.49
N TYR A 4 -13.71 -0.69 11.96
CA TYR A 4 -13.08 0.18 12.97
C TYR A 4 -13.02 -0.44 14.36
N ARG A 5 -13.90 -1.41 14.66
CA ARG A 5 -13.90 -2.10 15.96
C ARG A 5 -12.77 -3.12 16.07
N ALA A 6 -12.25 -3.60 14.92
CA ALA A 6 -11.18 -4.58 14.87
C ALA A 6 -9.79 -3.98 15.13
N PHE A 7 -9.61 -2.66 14.98
CA PHE A 7 -8.30 -2.00 15.05
C PHE A 7 -7.45 -2.37 16.29
N PRO A 8 -7.99 -2.40 17.53
CA PRO A 8 -7.18 -2.78 18.70
C PRO A 8 -6.72 -4.24 18.70
N VAL A 9 -7.46 -5.13 18.02
CA VAL A 9 -7.09 -6.54 17.88
C VAL A 9 -6.06 -6.70 16.76
N ASP A 10 -6.25 -6.01 15.64
CA ASP A 10 -5.36 -6.03 14.48
C ASP A 10 -3.98 -5.44 14.82
N GLU A 11 -3.93 -4.38 15.64
CA GLU A 11 -2.68 -3.79 16.13
C GLU A 11 -1.83 -4.81 16.89
N LYS A 12 -2.43 -5.50 17.87
CA LYS A 12 -1.74 -6.55 18.66
C LYS A 12 -1.29 -7.72 17.79
N PHE A 13 -2.12 -8.10 16.82
CA PHE A 13 -1.76 -9.16 15.87
C PHE A 13 -0.55 -8.74 15.04
N GLY A 14 -0.54 -7.52 14.50
CA GLY A 14 0.55 -6.97 13.71
C GLY A 14 1.86 -6.84 14.48
N GLU A 15 1.82 -6.35 15.72
CA GLU A 15 3.01 -6.27 16.60
C GLU A 15 3.66 -7.64 16.86
N ALA A 16 2.84 -8.70 16.93
CA ALA A 16 3.31 -10.06 17.13
C ALA A 16 3.93 -10.69 15.86
N GLN A 17 3.69 -10.11 14.68
CA GLN A 17 4.31 -10.59 13.43
C GLN A 17 5.69 -9.96 13.25
N GLN A 18 6.73 -10.79 13.35
CA GLN A 18 8.12 -10.37 13.09
C GLN A 18 8.81 -11.20 12.01
N SER A 19 8.10 -12.16 11.41
CA SER A 19 8.61 -12.97 10.32
C SER A 19 8.84 -12.12 9.07
N ALA A 20 9.87 -12.46 8.29
CA ALA A 20 10.08 -11.85 6.99
C ALA A 20 8.87 -12.13 6.06
N ILE A 21 8.44 -11.10 5.34
CA ILE A 21 7.42 -11.14 4.30
C ILE A 21 8.13 -10.81 2.99
N ASP A 22 8.39 -11.84 2.18
CA ASP A 22 9.16 -11.70 0.94
C ASP A 22 8.28 -11.41 -0.29
N VAL A 23 6.96 -11.46 -0.13
CA VAL A 23 6.00 -11.13 -1.19
C VAL A 23 6.19 -9.66 -1.60
N PRO A 24 6.36 -9.35 -2.89
CA PRO A 24 6.41 -7.97 -3.37
C PRO A 24 5.10 -7.22 -3.10
N ILE A 25 5.20 -6.05 -2.48
CA ILE A 25 4.07 -5.18 -2.14
C ILE A 25 4.23 -3.85 -2.88
N VAL A 26 3.16 -3.39 -3.53
CA VAL A 26 3.10 -2.07 -4.16
C VAL A 26 1.99 -1.25 -3.51
N LEU A 27 2.35 -0.09 -2.98
CA LEU A 27 1.42 0.90 -2.44
C LEU A 27 1.23 2.03 -3.44
N ALA A 28 0.14 2.00 -4.21
CA ALA A 28 -0.21 3.06 -5.14
C ALA A 28 -1.37 3.91 -4.59
N GLY A 29 -1.22 5.24 -4.60
CA GLY A 29 -2.27 6.16 -4.13
C GLY A 29 -2.20 7.51 -4.83
N GLY A 30 -3.31 8.23 -4.90
CA GLY A 30 -3.38 9.53 -5.56
C GLY A 30 -2.53 10.60 -4.87
N ASP A 31 -1.90 11.48 -5.64
CA ASP A 31 -1.05 12.57 -5.14
C ASP A 31 -1.80 13.66 -4.35
N HIS A 32 -3.11 13.75 -4.51
CA HIS A 32 -3.99 14.59 -3.68
C HIS A 32 -4.58 13.82 -2.46
N SER A 33 -4.09 12.61 -2.18
CA SER A 33 -4.55 11.76 -1.08
C SER A 33 -3.42 10.91 -0.51
N MET A 34 -3.47 9.59 -0.70
CA MET A 34 -2.59 8.63 -0.02
C MET A 34 -1.17 8.54 -0.61
N GLY A 35 -0.86 9.22 -1.72
CA GLY A 35 0.43 9.11 -2.41
C GLY A 35 1.64 9.40 -1.50
N GLU A 36 1.65 10.54 -0.81
CA GLU A 36 2.75 10.88 0.11
C GLU A 36 2.77 9.99 1.37
N PHE A 37 1.59 9.62 1.86
CA PHE A 37 1.48 8.70 2.99
C PHE A 37 2.08 7.32 2.66
N ASN A 38 1.80 6.80 1.46
CA ASN A 38 2.30 5.50 1.01
C ASN A 38 3.83 5.46 0.93
N LEU A 39 4.48 6.57 0.55
CA LEU A 39 5.94 6.67 0.56
C LEU A 39 6.52 6.43 1.96
N ARG A 40 5.92 7.06 2.99
CA ARG A 40 6.33 6.87 4.39
C ARG A 40 5.96 5.48 4.93
N SER A 41 4.79 4.99 4.56
CA SER A 41 4.33 3.65 4.97
C SER A 41 5.21 2.54 4.39
N ALA A 42 5.73 2.69 3.18
CA ALA A 42 6.65 1.73 2.60
C ALA A 42 7.94 1.58 3.43
N GLU A 43 8.49 2.67 3.96
CA GLU A 43 9.64 2.61 4.88
C GLU A 43 9.30 1.88 6.18
N SER A 44 8.12 2.15 6.74
CA SER A 44 7.66 1.47 7.96
C SER A 44 7.49 -0.04 7.73
N LEU A 45 6.86 -0.45 6.63
CA LEU A 45 6.65 -1.86 6.29
C LEU A 45 7.98 -2.59 6.10
N ARG A 46 8.97 -1.96 5.45
CA ARG A 46 10.32 -2.54 5.33
C ARG A 46 10.99 -2.76 6.68
N LYS A 47 10.80 -1.84 7.65
CA LYS A 47 11.30 -2.01 9.02
C LYS A 47 10.61 -3.16 9.77
N HIS A 48 9.39 -3.50 9.40
CA HIS A 48 8.59 -4.58 10.01
C HIS A 48 8.61 -5.88 9.19
N GLY A 49 9.68 -6.12 8.42
CA GLY A 49 9.94 -7.42 7.79
C GLY A 49 9.43 -7.58 6.36
N CYS A 50 8.74 -6.59 5.78
CA CYS A 50 8.38 -6.63 4.36
C CYS A 50 9.59 -6.27 3.49
N ALA A 51 10.30 -7.26 2.95
CA ALA A 51 11.56 -7.03 2.26
C ALA A 51 11.40 -6.19 0.98
N ASN A 52 10.29 -6.38 0.27
CA ASN A 52 10.09 -5.89 -1.09
C ASN A 52 8.86 -4.97 -1.18
N VAL A 53 8.97 -3.74 -0.69
CA VAL A 53 7.88 -2.75 -0.78
C VAL A 53 8.25 -1.66 -1.77
N THR A 54 7.31 -1.25 -2.62
CA THR A 54 7.40 -0.09 -3.52
C THR A 54 6.21 0.83 -3.26
N ALA A 55 6.39 2.14 -3.42
CA ALA A 55 5.30 3.10 -3.30
C ALA A 55 5.29 4.05 -4.50
N GLU A 56 4.10 4.30 -5.03
CA GLU A 56 3.86 5.09 -6.24
C GLU A 56 2.75 6.13 -5.96
N ALA A 57 2.98 7.36 -6.44
CA ALA A 57 1.98 8.41 -6.38
C ALA A 57 1.34 8.61 -7.76
N ILE A 58 0.04 8.30 -7.87
CA ILE A 58 -0.73 8.47 -9.09
C ILE A 58 -1.07 9.95 -9.24
N LYS A 59 -0.58 10.56 -10.32
CA LYS A 59 -0.72 12.00 -10.55
C LYS A 59 -2.15 12.40 -10.86
N ASN A 60 -2.52 13.60 -10.41
CA ASN A 60 -3.84 14.19 -10.62
C ASN A 60 -4.97 13.28 -10.12
N SER A 61 -4.80 12.70 -8.93
CA SER A 61 -5.77 11.78 -8.36
C SER A 61 -5.86 11.87 -6.84
N GLY A 62 -7.05 11.67 -6.29
CA GLY A 62 -7.38 11.56 -4.88
C GLY A 62 -7.52 10.12 -4.42
N HIS A 63 -8.65 9.80 -3.80
CA HIS A 63 -8.85 8.51 -3.12
C HIS A 63 -9.30 7.39 -4.07
N PHE A 64 -10.07 7.73 -5.11
CA PHE A 64 -10.71 6.76 -6.01
C PHE A 64 -9.87 6.59 -7.28
N VAL A 65 -8.62 6.16 -7.09
CA VAL A 65 -7.60 6.15 -8.16
C VAL A 65 -7.99 5.28 -9.37
N ALA A 66 -8.77 4.21 -9.15
CA ALA A 66 -9.21 3.32 -10.21
C ALA A 66 -10.26 3.99 -11.10
N GLU A 67 -11.11 4.83 -10.52
CA GLU A 67 -12.13 5.61 -11.23
C GLU A 67 -11.55 6.87 -11.89
N GLU A 68 -10.57 7.49 -11.24
CA GLU A 68 -10.01 8.77 -11.66
C GLU A 68 -8.88 8.63 -12.70
N GLN A 69 -8.06 7.57 -12.61
CA GLN A 69 -6.91 7.31 -13.49
C GLN A 69 -6.82 5.81 -13.87
N PRO A 70 -7.86 5.22 -14.48
CA PRO A 70 -7.95 3.77 -14.70
C PRO A 70 -6.78 3.18 -15.50
N GLU A 71 -6.30 3.88 -16.53
CA GLU A 71 -5.21 3.41 -17.39
C GLU A 71 -3.86 3.38 -16.65
N ILE A 72 -3.62 4.37 -15.78
CA ILE A 72 -2.41 4.41 -14.95
C ILE A 72 -2.45 3.26 -13.94
N VAL A 73 -3.61 3.02 -13.31
CA VAL A 73 -3.79 1.90 -12.38
C VAL A 73 -3.58 0.56 -13.07
N ALA A 74 -4.18 0.35 -14.24
CA ALA A 74 -4.00 -0.87 -15.02
C ALA A 74 -2.52 -1.10 -15.38
N GLY A 75 -1.84 -0.06 -15.89
CA GLY A 75 -0.41 -0.14 -16.23
C GLY A 75 0.51 -0.37 -15.03
N LEU A 76 0.14 0.10 -13.83
CA LEU A 76 0.85 -0.25 -12.59
C LEU A 76 0.67 -1.73 -12.24
N ILE A 77 -0.56 -2.24 -12.29
CA ILE A 77 -0.84 -3.65 -12.00
C ILE A 77 -0.08 -4.55 -12.98
N GLU A 78 -0.16 -4.29 -14.29
CA GLU A 78 0.55 -5.10 -15.29
C GLU A 78 2.06 -5.11 -15.06
N ARG A 79 2.66 -3.96 -14.74
CA ARG A 79 4.11 -3.83 -14.51
C ARG A 79 4.60 -4.67 -13.33
N TYR A 80 3.82 -4.73 -12.24
CA TYR A 80 4.25 -5.37 -11.00
C TYR A 80 3.69 -6.80 -10.82
N ALA A 81 2.65 -7.17 -11.55
CA ALA A 81 2.09 -8.53 -11.53
C ALA A 81 2.64 -9.42 -12.64
N SER A 82 3.43 -8.87 -13.58
CA SER A 82 4.10 -9.67 -14.61
C SER A 82 5.19 -10.57 -14.00
N PRO A 83 5.37 -11.81 -14.51
CA PRO A 83 6.37 -12.76 -14.01
C PRO A 83 7.82 -12.30 -14.15
#